data_AF-A0A6J1QNX8-F1
#
_entry.id   AF-A0A6J1QNX8-F1
#
_cell.length_a   1.000
_cell.length_b   1.000
_cell.length_c   1.000
_cell.angle_alpha   90.00
_cell.angle_beta   90.00
_cell.angle_gamma   90.00
#
_symmetry.space_group_name_H-M   'P 1'
#
loop_
_entity.id
_entity.type
_entity.pdbx_description
1 polymer ?
#
loop_
_entity_poly.entity_id
_entity_poly.type
_entity_poly.pdbx_seq_one_letter_code
_entity_poly.pdbx_strand_id
1 'polypeptide(L)'
;MRRSLLSYNYTEHSTVELAQQWDQLDQLGMRMQHNLEQQIQARNQSGVSEDALKEFSMMFKHFDKDKSGRLNHQEFKSCLRALGYDFPMMEEGQPDPEFENILDIVDPNRDSYVSLQEYMAFMISKETENVQNSEEIENAFRAITAADRPYVTKEELYANLTKEIADYCVARMKPYVDPKSERPITAALDYIEFTRTLFQN
;
A
#
# COMPACT_ATOMS: atom_id res chain seq x y z
N MET A 1 -38.69 -60.87 32.65
CA MET A 1 -39.23 -59.76 31.83
C MET A 1 -38.57 -58.48 32.33
N ARG A 2 -37.87 -57.60 31.60
CA ARG A 2 -37.69 -57.24 30.18
C ARG A 2 -36.22 -56.79 30.02
N ARG A 3 -35.46 -57.35 29.08
CA ARG A 3 -35.00 -56.74 27.80
C ARG A 3 -34.21 -55.42 27.92
N SER A 4 -32.89 -55.55 27.78
CA SER A 4 -31.95 -54.85 26.87
C SER A 4 -32.45 -53.59 26.17
N LEU A 5 -31.73 -52.46 26.31
CA LEU A 5 -31.37 -51.51 25.23
C LEU A 5 -30.08 -50.76 25.64
N LEU A 6 -28.93 -51.12 25.08
CA LEU A 6 -28.24 -50.40 23.99
C LEU A 6 -27.16 -49.44 24.51
N SER A 7 -25.92 -49.96 24.53
CA SER A 7 -24.74 -49.33 23.93
C SER A 7 -24.70 -47.79 23.87
N TYR A 8 -23.96 -47.17 24.77
CA TYR A 8 -23.24 -45.92 24.46
C TYR A 8 -21.73 -46.17 24.61
N ASN A 9 -21.24 -47.05 23.74
CA ASN A 9 -19.82 -47.32 23.52
C ASN A 9 -19.33 -46.61 22.23
N TYR A 10 -19.86 -45.44 21.91
CA TYR A 10 -19.42 -44.68 20.73
C TYR A 10 -19.58 -43.17 20.98
N THR A 11 -18.57 -42.59 21.63
CA THR A 11 -17.87 -41.36 21.22
C THR A 11 -16.82 -41.08 22.29
N GLU A 12 -15.54 -41.21 21.94
CA GLU A 12 -14.39 -40.96 22.85
C GLU A 12 -14.26 -39.51 23.31
N HIS A 13 -15.09 -38.59 22.81
CA HIS A 13 -15.01 -37.19 23.18
C HIS A 13 -15.99 -36.88 24.31
N SER A 14 -15.44 -36.55 25.48
CA SER A 14 -16.22 -36.05 26.60
C SER A 14 -16.93 -34.76 26.16
N THR A 15 -18.17 -34.53 26.61
CA THR A 15 -18.96 -33.33 26.24
C THR A 15 -18.20 -32.01 26.43
N VAL A 16 -17.24 -32.00 27.38
CA VAL A 16 -16.33 -30.88 27.66
C VAL A 16 -15.27 -30.69 26.57
N GLU A 17 -14.76 -31.77 25.98
CA GLU A 17 -13.77 -31.71 24.89
C GLU A 17 -14.40 -31.19 23.59
N LEU A 18 -15.64 -31.61 23.32
CA LEU A 18 -16.40 -31.08 22.17
C LEU A 18 -16.70 -29.58 22.31
N ALA A 19 -16.98 -29.12 23.53
CA ALA A 19 -17.15 -27.69 23.80
C ALA A 19 -15.85 -26.90 23.61
N GLN A 20 -14.71 -27.43 24.09
CA GLN A 20 -13.40 -26.82 23.86
C GLN A 20 -13.01 -26.79 22.38
N GLN A 21 -13.29 -27.85 21.63
CA GLN A 21 -13.06 -27.89 20.19
C GLN A 21 -13.93 -26.88 19.45
N TRP A 22 -15.17 -26.69 19.89
CA TRP A 22 -16.07 -25.67 19.34
C TRP A 22 -15.56 -24.26 19.60
N ASP A 23 -15.12 -23.95 20.83
CA ASP A 23 -14.53 -22.66 21.18
C ASP A 23 -13.25 -22.36 20.37
N GLN A 24 -12.43 -23.38 20.11
CA GLN A 24 -11.26 -23.24 19.25
C GLN A 24 -11.64 -22.94 17.80
N LEU A 25 -12.67 -23.60 17.27
CA LEU A 25 -13.19 -23.35 15.92
C LEU A 25 -13.79 -21.94 15.79
N ASP A 26 -14.53 -21.49 16.80
CA ASP A 26 -15.10 -20.13 16.86
C ASP A 26 -14.00 -19.07 16.90
N GLN A 27 -12.98 -19.27 17.75
CA GLN A 27 -11.82 -18.38 17.81
C GLN A 27 -11.02 -18.35 16.50
N LEU A 28 -10.88 -19.50 15.82
CA LEU A 28 -10.25 -19.56 14.51
C LEU A 28 -11.07 -18.81 13.45
N GLY A 29 -12.40 -19.00 13.45
CA GLY A 29 -13.32 -18.28 12.57
C GLY A 29 -13.24 -16.78 12.78
N MET A 30 -13.26 -16.31 14.02
CA MET A 30 -13.12 -14.89 14.36
C MET A 30 -11.76 -14.32 13.94
N ARG A 31 -10.66 -15.07 14.10
CA ARG A 31 -9.33 -14.65 13.63
C ARG A 31 -9.24 -14.55 12.11
N MET A 32 -9.87 -15.49 11.39
CA MET A 32 -9.92 -15.46 9.94
C MET A 32 -10.77 -14.30 9.43
N GLN A 33 -11.93 -14.06 10.05
CA GLN A 33 -12.77 -12.89 9.75
C GLN A 33 -12.02 -11.59 10.01
N HIS A 34 -11.34 -11.47 11.16
CA HIS A 34 -10.56 -10.29 11.48
C HIS A 34 -9.40 -10.07 10.49
N ASN A 35 -8.68 -11.12 10.10
CA ASN A 35 -7.63 -11.03 9.08
C ASN A 35 -8.18 -10.59 7.73
N LEU A 36 -9.33 -11.12 7.31
CA LEU A 36 -10.01 -10.73 6.08
C LEU A 36 -10.49 -9.28 6.14
N GLU A 37 -11.08 -8.85 7.25
CA GLU A 37 -11.49 -7.46 7.46
C GLU A 37 -10.29 -6.52 7.47
N GLN A 38 -9.17 -6.90 8.10
CA GLN A 38 -7.92 -6.12 8.04
C GLN A 38 -7.33 -6.07 6.63
N GLN A 39 -7.36 -7.17 5.86
CA GLN A 39 -6.94 -7.15 4.46
C GLN A 39 -7.87 -6.32 3.57
N ILE A 40 -9.19 -6.35 3.81
CA ILE A 40 -10.18 -5.55 3.09
C ILE A 40 -10.05 -4.07 3.48
N GLN A 41 -9.79 -3.78 4.75
CA GLN A 41 -9.62 -2.42 5.25
C GLN A 41 -8.28 -1.83 4.77
N ALA A 42 -7.21 -2.62 4.73
CA ALA A 42 -5.96 -2.25 4.06
C ALA A 42 -6.17 -2.00 2.57
N ARG A 43 -6.96 -2.84 1.88
CA ARG A 43 -7.35 -2.64 0.47
C ARG A 43 -8.28 -1.43 0.25
N ASN A 44 -9.12 -1.06 1.21
CA ASN A 44 -10.00 0.10 1.10
C ASN A 44 -9.30 1.40 1.52
N GLN A 45 -8.23 1.31 2.33
CA GLN A 45 -7.34 2.42 2.66
C GLN A 45 -6.16 2.56 1.69
N SER A 46 -5.97 1.62 0.76
CA SER A 46 -4.68 1.51 0.06
C SER A 46 -4.33 2.67 -0.84
N GLY A 47 -5.23 3.58 -1.23
CA GLY A 47 -4.89 4.72 -2.09
C GLY A 47 -4.32 4.35 -3.48
N VAL A 48 -4.08 3.07 -3.75
CA VAL A 48 -3.57 2.52 -5.00
C VAL A 48 -4.71 2.47 -5.99
N SER A 49 -4.57 3.23 -7.08
CA SER A 49 -5.52 3.26 -8.18
C SER A 49 -5.67 1.89 -8.85
N GLU A 50 -6.85 1.58 -9.40
CA GLU A 50 -7.07 0.33 -10.16
C GLU A 50 -6.08 0.17 -11.32
N ASP A 51 -5.61 1.27 -11.91
CA ASP A 51 -4.60 1.26 -12.96
C ASP A 51 -3.22 0.81 -12.44
N ALA A 52 -2.80 1.24 -11.25
CA ALA A 52 -1.55 0.78 -10.65
C ALA A 52 -1.60 -0.72 -10.33
N LEU A 53 -2.73 -1.23 -9.82
CA LEU A 53 -2.92 -2.67 -9.61
C LEU A 53 -2.84 -3.47 -10.94
N LYS A 54 -3.38 -2.92 -12.03
CA LYS A 54 -3.26 -3.52 -13.36
C LYS A 54 -1.82 -3.51 -13.84
N GLU A 55 -1.10 -2.41 -13.67
CA GLU A 55 0.31 -2.30 -14.03
C GLU A 55 1.17 -3.31 -13.28
N PHE A 56 0.97 -3.43 -11.96
CA PHE A 56 1.67 -4.43 -11.14
C PHE A 56 1.41 -5.85 -11.65
N SER A 57 0.14 -6.18 -11.95
CA SER A 57 -0.21 -7.49 -12.51
C SER A 57 0.35 -7.73 -13.91
N MET A 58 0.39 -6.70 -14.77
CA MET A 58 0.97 -6.78 -16.10
C MET A 58 2.48 -7.01 -16.03
N MET A 59 3.17 -6.30 -15.14
CA MET A 59 4.60 -6.47 -14.94
C MET A 59 4.94 -7.85 -14.38
N PHE A 60 4.21 -8.33 -13.38
CA PHE A 60 4.38 -9.70 -12.88
C PHE A 60 4.26 -10.72 -14.02
N LYS A 61 3.20 -10.63 -14.83
CA LYS A 61 2.98 -11.53 -15.99
C LYS A 61 4.04 -11.39 -17.09
N HIS A 62 4.65 -10.22 -17.21
CA HIS A 62 5.72 -9.99 -18.17
C HIS A 62 7.00 -10.76 -17.78
N PHE A 63 7.29 -10.83 -16.48
CA PHE A 63 8.46 -11.53 -15.94
C PHE A 63 8.20 -13.02 -15.68
N ASP A 64 6.95 -13.42 -15.39
CA ASP A 64 6.49 -14.82 -15.27
C ASP A 64 6.38 -15.49 -16.65
N LYS A 65 7.52 -15.70 -17.31
CA LYS A 65 7.61 -16.22 -18.69
C LYS A 65 7.08 -17.64 -18.81
N ASP A 66 7.26 -18.44 -17.77
CA ASP A 66 6.83 -19.83 -17.73
C ASP A 66 5.37 -19.98 -17.24
N LYS A 67 4.72 -18.88 -16.83
CA LYS A 67 3.36 -18.87 -16.28
C LYS A 67 3.22 -19.80 -15.09
N SER A 68 4.30 -19.94 -14.32
CA SER A 68 4.32 -20.72 -13.09
C SER A 68 3.49 -20.07 -11.99
N GLY A 69 3.17 -18.76 -12.14
CA GLY A 69 2.48 -17.97 -11.13
C GLY A 69 3.40 -17.55 -9.98
N ARG A 70 4.72 -17.71 -10.16
CA ARG A 70 5.76 -17.36 -9.19
C ARG A 70 6.97 -16.78 -9.93
N LEU A 71 7.65 -15.82 -9.33
CA LEU A 71 8.91 -15.29 -9.83
C LEU A 71 10.05 -15.81 -8.97
N ASN A 72 11.15 -16.26 -9.58
CA ASN A 72 12.37 -16.50 -8.80
C ASN A 72 12.99 -15.16 -8.37
N HIS A 73 13.95 -15.19 -7.43
CA HIS A 73 14.58 -13.96 -6.93
C HIS A 73 15.21 -13.06 -8.02
N GLN A 74 15.76 -13.64 -9.10
CA GLN A 74 16.32 -12.85 -10.20
C GLN A 74 15.25 -12.16 -11.04
N GLU A 75 14.16 -12.85 -11.33
CA GLU A 75 13.00 -12.33 -12.04
C GLU A 75 12.30 -11.24 -11.22
N PHE A 76 12.13 -11.48 -9.91
CA PHE A 76 11.58 -10.51 -8.99
C PHE A 76 12.44 -9.25 -8.89
N LYS A 77 13.77 -9.38 -8.75
CA LYS A 77 14.70 -8.23 -8.78
C LYS A 77 14.61 -7.44 -10.08
N SER A 78 14.50 -8.13 -11.22
CA SER A 78 14.33 -7.50 -12.53
C SER A 78 12.99 -6.77 -12.65
N CYS A 79 11.93 -7.34 -12.08
CA CYS A 79 10.60 -6.73 -12.03
C CYS A 79 10.62 -5.44 -11.21
N LEU A 80 11.22 -5.45 -10.02
CA LEU A 80 11.36 -4.25 -9.19
C LEU A 80 12.18 -3.15 -9.89
N ARG A 81 13.24 -3.50 -10.62
CA ARG A 81 14.00 -2.52 -11.42
C ARG A 81 13.14 -1.90 -12.53
N ALA A 82 12.26 -2.67 -13.17
CA ALA A 82 11.35 -2.16 -14.20
C ALA A 82 10.29 -1.19 -13.64
N LEU A 83 9.95 -1.33 -12.36
CA LEU A 83 9.08 -0.44 -11.60
C LEU A 83 9.78 0.83 -11.10
N GLY A 84 11.09 0.97 -11.33
CA GLY A 84 11.87 2.13 -10.90
C GLY A 84 12.56 1.99 -9.55
N TYR A 85 12.57 0.81 -8.93
CA TYR A 85 13.43 0.55 -7.77
C TYR A 85 14.88 0.41 -8.24
N ASP A 86 15.70 1.40 -7.91
CA ASP A 86 17.10 1.44 -8.32
C ASP A 86 17.96 0.65 -7.33
N PHE A 87 18.33 -0.58 -7.71
CA PHE A 87 19.27 -1.40 -6.95
C PHE A 87 20.68 -1.19 -7.49
N PRO A 88 21.68 -1.00 -6.61
CA PRO A 88 23.07 -0.87 -7.04
C PRO A 88 23.47 -2.04 -7.95
N MET A 89 24.23 -1.76 -9.02
CA MET A 89 24.87 -2.81 -9.80
C MET A 89 25.93 -3.50 -8.93
N MET A 90 25.54 -4.60 -8.29
CA MET A 90 26.45 -5.49 -7.56
C MET A 90 26.91 -6.62 -8.47
N GLU A 91 28.10 -7.16 -8.22
CA GLU A 91 28.61 -8.33 -8.93
C GLU A 91 27.67 -9.54 -8.73
N GLU A 92 27.52 -10.37 -9.76
CA GLU A 92 26.72 -11.60 -9.70
C GLU A 92 27.17 -12.47 -8.53
N GLY A 93 26.27 -12.69 -7.56
CA GLY A 93 26.52 -13.51 -6.38
C GLY A 93 26.84 -12.74 -5.09
N GLN A 94 26.92 -11.40 -5.13
CA GLN A 94 26.96 -10.61 -3.90
C GLN A 94 25.54 -10.37 -3.37
N PRO A 95 25.29 -10.58 -2.06
CA PRO A 95 24.01 -10.29 -1.45
C PRO A 95 23.79 -8.78 -1.43
N ASP A 96 22.66 -8.36 -1.96
CA ASP A 96 22.24 -6.96 -1.96
C ASP A 96 21.44 -6.71 -0.69
N PRO A 97 21.98 -5.97 0.30
CA PRO A 97 21.32 -5.82 1.60
C PRO A 97 19.94 -5.17 1.50
N GLU A 98 19.71 -4.30 0.50
CA GLU A 98 18.38 -3.72 0.28
C GLU A 98 17.42 -4.76 -0.28
N PHE A 99 17.88 -5.56 -1.24
CA PHE A 99 17.08 -6.65 -1.79
C PHE A 99 16.82 -7.77 -0.78
N GLU A 100 17.79 -8.11 0.07
CA GLU A 100 17.65 -9.11 1.14
C GLU A 100 16.60 -8.68 2.16
N ASN A 101 16.57 -7.40 2.55
CA ASN A 101 15.51 -6.87 3.41
C ASN A 101 14.13 -6.99 2.75
N ILE A 102 14.05 -6.80 1.43
CA ILE A 102 12.80 -7.00 0.68
C ILE A 102 12.43 -8.50 0.68
N LEU A 103 13.39 -9.39 0.45
CA LEU A 103 13.16 -10.84 0.48
C LEU A 103 12.70 -11.31 1.86
N ASP A 104 13.21 -10.76 2.96
CA ASP A 104 12.73 -11.12 4.30
C ASP A 104 11.25 -10.76 4.53
N ILE A 105 10.73 -9.77 3.81
CA ILE A 105 9.33 -9.36 3.86
C ILE A 105 8.47 -10.19 2.91
N VAL A 106 8.99 -10.44 1.70
CA VAL A 106 8.23 -11.03 0.57
C VAL A 106 8.31 -12.55 0.52
N ASP A 107 9.47 -13.11 0.87
CA ASP A 107 9.77 -14.55 0.92
C ASP A 107 10.31 -14.94 2.31
N PRO A 108 9.50 -14.82 3.38
CA PRO A 108 9.92 -15.18 4.74
C PRO A 108 10.20 -16.68 4.89
N ASN A 109 9.63 -17.51 4.02
CA ASN A 109 9.88 -18.95 3.98
C ASN A 109 11.20 -19.31 3.30
N ARG A 110 11.85 -18.32 2.64
CA ARG A 110 13.06 -18.49 1.81
C ARG A 110 12.90 -19.66 0.83
N ASP A 111 11.71 -19.82 0.27
CA ASP A 111 11.42 -20.90 -0.69
C ASP A 111 12.02 -20.60 -2.07
N SER A 112 12.67 -19.44 -2.21
CA SER A 112 13.33 -18.94 -3.42
C SER A 112 12.39 -18.46 -4.51
N TYR A 113 11.09 -18.38 -4.20
CA TYR A 113 10.05 -17.94 -5.10
C TYR A 113 9.18 -16.87 -4.45
N VAL A 114 8.72 -15.94 -5.27
CA VAL A 114 7.77 -14.89 -4.89
C VAL A 114 6.49 -15.13 -5.67
N SER A 115 5.41 -15.48 -4.99
CA SER A 115 4.11 -15.64 -5.62
C SER A 115 3.51 -14.29 -6.02
N LEU A 116 2.53 -14.32 -6.93
CA LEU A 116 1.76 -13.12 -7.27
C LEU A 116 1.13 -12.47 -6.04
N GLN A 117 0.68 -13.25 -5.05
CA GLN A 117 0.06 -12.72 -3.85
C GLN A 117 1.07 -11.95 -2.99
N GLU A 118 2.25 -12.50 -2.78
CA GLU A 118 3.33 -11.86 -2.00
C GLU A 118 3.86 -10.61 -2.71
N TYR A 119 4.05 -10.71 -4.02
CA TYR A 119 4.41 -9.56 -4.86
C TYR A 119 3.37 -8.44 -4.76
N MET A 120 2.07 -8.75 -4.94
CA MET A 120 1.02 -7.73 -4.88
C MET A 120 0.91 -7.12 -3.48
N ALA A 121 1.03 -7.92 -2.43
CA ALA A 121 1.01 -7.43 -1.05
C ALA A 121 2.17 -6.47 -0.79
N PHE A 122 3.37 -6.79 -1.28
CA PHE A 122 4.54 -5.92 -1.18
C PHE A 122 4.39 -4.64 -2.00
N MET A 123 3.94 -4.74 -3.26
CA MET A 123 3.72 -3.58 -4.11
C MET A 123 2.68 -2.64 -3.51
N ILE A 124 1.58 -3.17 -2.98
CA ILE A 124 0.57 -2.38 -2.28
C ILE A 124 1.15 -1.78 -1.00
N SER A 125 1.93 -2.54 -0.22
CA SER A 125 2.61 -2.03 0.98
C SER A 125 3.56 -0.87 0.67
N LYS A 126 4.31 -0.96 -0.43
CA LYS A 126 5.25 0.08 -0.83
C LYS A 126 4.58 1.28 -1.46
N GLU A 127 3.58 1.05 -2.30
CA GLU A 127 2.77 2.12 -2.88
C GLU A 127 2.01 2.88 -1.79
N THR A 128 1.47 2.20 -0.79
CA THR A 128 0.83 2.85 0.38
C THR A 128 1.81 3.63 1.26
N GLU A 129 3.06 3.18 1.37
CA GLU A 129 4.15 3.94 1.98
C GLU A 129 4.46 5.22 1.15
N ASN A 130 4.29 5.15 -0.18
CA ASN A 130 4.58 6.23 -1.13
C ASN A 130 3.40 7.20 -1.35
N VAL A 131 2.15 6.81 -1.06
CA VAL A 131 0.92 7.65 -1.13
C VAL A 131 0.95 8.80 -0.10
N GLN A 132 1.95 8.85 0.78
CA GLN A 132 2.20 9.97 1.69
C GLN A 132 3.30 10.93 1.23
N ASN A 133 3.82 10.81 0.01
CA ASN A 133 4.91 11.69 -0.37
C ASN A 133 4.39 13.10 -0.68
N SER A 134 4.51 13.99 0.31
CA SER A 134 4.26 15.43 0.19
C SER A 134 4.90 16.04 -1.06
N GLU A 135 5.96 15.41 -1.57
CA GLU A 135 6.70 15.78 -2.77
C GLU A 135 5.90 15.60 -4.07
N GLU A 136 5.07 14.56 -4.22
CA GLU A 136 4.28 14.38 -5.44
C GLU A 136 3.14 15.41 -5.52
N ILE A 137 2.47 15.67 -4.40
CA ILE A 137 1.47 16.73 -4.32
C ILE A 137 2.13 18.10 -4.49
N GLU A 138 3.31 18.32 -3.91
CA GLU A 138 4.08 19.55 -4.12
C GLU A 138 4.43 19.73 -5.61
N ASN A 139 4.88 18.67 -6.28
CA ASN A 139 5.21 18.69 -7.71
C ASN A 139 3.97 18.93 -8.58
N ALA A 140 2.82 18.36 -8.23
CA ALA A 140 1.56 18.61 -8.93
C ALA A 140 1.12 20.08 -8.79
N PHE A 141 1.25 20.67 -7.59
CA PHE A 141 1.00 22.10 -7.40
C PHE A 141 2.01 22.97 -8.15
N ARG A 142 3.29 22.62 -8.10
CA ARG A 142 4.36 23.31 -8.84
C ARG A 142 4.08 23.33 -10.34
N ALA A 143 3.61 22.21 -10.91
CA ALA A 143 3.28 22.09 -12.33
C ALA A 143 2.16 23.02 -12.81
N ILE A 144 1.23 23.40 -11.93
CA ILE A 144 0.14 24.34 -12.27
C ILE A 144 0.51 25.80 -12.01
N THR A 145 1.63 26.08 -11.33
CA THR A 145 2.13 27.45 -11.15
C THR A 145 2.81 27.93 -12.43
N ALA A 146 2.51 29.16 -12.86
CA ALA A 146 3.30 29.80 -13.90
C ALA A 146 4.71 30.12 -13.34
N ALA A 147 5.76 29.55 -13.92
CA ALA A 147 7.17 29.83 -13.62
C ALA A 147 7.75 29.25 -12.31
N ASP A 148 7.38 28.02 -11.94
CA ASP A 148 8.02 27.26 -10.85
C ASP A 148 8.06 28.01 -9.51
N ARG A 149 7.01 28.77 -9.23
CA ARG A 149 6.95 29.63 -8.05
C ARG A 149 6.65 28.79 -6.80
N PRO A 150 7.17 29.17 -5.63
CA PRO A 150 6.88 28.48 -4.36
C PRO A 150 5.47 28.78 -3.82
N TYR A 151 4.57 29.30 -4.66
CA TYR A 151 3.19 29.64 -4.31
C TYR A 151 2.27 29.49 -5.52
N VAL A 152 1.00 29.23 -5.28
CA VAL A 152 -0.05 29.09 -6.30
C VAL A 152 -1.11 30.16 -6.11
N THR A 153 -1.72 30.63 -7.18
CA THR A 153 -2.83 31.60 -7.11
C THR A 153 -4.19 30.92 -7.17
N LYS A 154 -5.23 31.60 -6.66
CA LYS A 154 -6.60 31.10 -6.75
C LYS A 154 -7.01 30.83 -8.20
N GLU A 155 -6.63 31.73 -9.10
CA GLU A 155 -6.90 31.61 -10.54
C GLU A 155 -6.26 30.36 -11.14
N GLU A 156 -5.00 30.08 -10.80
CA GLU A 156 -4.31 28.85 -11.22
C GLU A 156 -4.99 27.59 -10.67
N LEU A 157 -5.48 27.61 -9.43
CA LEU A 157 -6.25 26.50 -8.87
C LEU A 157 -7.57 26.29 -9.62
N TYR A 158 -8.38 27.32 -9.84
CA TYR A 158 -9.66 27.18 -10.56
C TYR A 158 -9.47 26.89 -12.06
N ALA A 159 -8.33 27.24 -12.65
CA ALA A 159 -8.03 26.96 -14.04
C ALA A 159 -7.58 25.50 -14.27
N ASN A 160 -6.91 24.89 -13.29
CA ASN A 160 -6.31 23.56 -13.42
C ASN A 160 -7.00 22.47 -12.60
N LEU A 161 -7.84 22.83 -11.63
CA LEU A 161 -8.57 21.89 -10.76
C LEU A 161 -10.08 22.08 -10.90
N THR A 162 -10.86 21.07 -10.52
CA THR A 162 -12.31 21.19 -10.43
C THR A 162 -12.69 22.20 -9.35
N LYS A 163 -13.84 22.87 -9.52
CA LYS A 163 -14.31 23.92 -8.62
C LYS A 163 -14.33 23.47 -7.15
N GLU A 164 -14.77 22.25 -6.89
CA GLU A 164 -14.84 21.68 -5.52
C GLU A 164 -13.45 21.52 -4.89
N ILE A 165 -12.46 21.06 -5.66
CA ILE A 165 -11.08 20.89 -5.19
C ILE A 165 -10.42 22.26 -5.00
N ALA A 166 -10.63 23.19 -5.94
CA ALA A 166 -10.12 24.56 -5.83
C ALA A 166 -10.69 25.27 -4.60
N ASP A 167 -12.02 25.17 -4.36
CA ASP A 167 -12.67 25.71 -3.16
C ASP A 167 -12.07 25.11 -1.88
N TYR A 168 -11.83 23.79 -1.87
CA TYR A 168 -11.19 23.09 -0.76
C TYR A 168 -9.76 23.59 -0.48
N CYS A 169 -8.93 23.71 -1.51
CA CYS A 169 -7.56 24.21 -1.40
C CYS A 169 -7.54 25.66 -0.90
N VAL A 170 -8.36 26.53 -1.47
CA VAL A 170 -8.46 27.95 -1.08
C VAL A 170 -8.94 28.12 0.36
N ALA A 171 -9.80 27.23 0.86
CA ALA A 171 -10.31 27.29 2.23
C ALA A 171 -9.29 26.82 3.28
N ARG A 172 -8.34 25.95 2.92
CA ARG A 172 -7.37 25.36 3.85
C ARG A 172 -5.95 25.92 3.72
N MET A 173 -5.56 26.46 2.55
CA MET A 173 -4.23 27.03 2.33
C MET A 173 -4.10 28.40 2.98
N LYS A 174 -2.92 28.69 3.52
CA LYS A 174 -2.58 30.02 4.05
C LYS A 174 -2.09 30.94 2.94
N PRO A 175 -2.23 32.27 3.08
CA PRO A 175 -1.64 33.22 2.16
C PRO A 175 -0.12 33.12 2.16
N TYR A 176 0.50 33.10 0.98
CA TYR A 176 1.96 33.06 0.86
C TYR A 176 2.58 34.41 1.24
N VAL A 177 3.60 34.36 2.08
CA VAL A 177 4.38 35.54 2.52
C VAL A 177 5.77 35.46 1.91
N ASP A 178 6.15 36.48 1.16
CA ASP A 178 7.46 36.51 0.52
C ASP A 178 8.56 36.68 1.59
N PRO A 179 9.53 35.75 1.70
CA PRO A 179 10.56 35.81 2.74
C PRO A 179 11.57 36.94 2.56
N LYS A 180 11.65 37.56 1.36
CA LYS A 180 12.53 38.72 1.09
C LYS A 180 11.84 40.03 1.40
N SER A 181 10.53 40.10 1.19
CA SER A 181 9.76 41.34 1.35
C SER A 181 8.93 41.38 2.64
N GLU A 182 8.84 40.26 3.37
CA GLU A 182 8.02 40.04 4.57
C GLU A 182 6.56 40.49 4.40
N ARG A 183 6.08 40.48 3.15
CA ARG A 183 4.74 40.95 2.78
C ARG A 183 3.95 39.79 2.16
N PRO A 184 2.68 39.64 2.53
CA PRO A 184 1.81 38.68 1.86
C PRO A 184 1.63 39.11 0.41
N ILE A 185 1.79 38.16 -0.52
CA ILE A 185 1.50 38.39 -1.93
C ILE A 185 -0.02 38.25 -2.12
N THR A 186 -0.65 39.25 -2.73
CA THR A 186 -2.09 39.25 -2.97
C THR A 186 -2.50 38.05 -3.81
N ALA A 187 -3.51 37.31 -3.36
CA ALA A 187 -4.06 36.12 -4.03
C ALA A 187 -3.09 34.94 -4.20
N ALA A 188 -1.93 34.96 -3.54
CA ALA A 188 -1.00 33.84 -3.47
C ALA A 188 -1.28 32.95 -2.25
N LEU A 189 -1.21 31.65 -2.46
CA LEU A 189 -1.43 30.61 -1.45
C LEU A 189 -0.19 29.73 -1.34
N ASP A 190 0.16 29.39 -0.11
CA ASP A 190 1.30 28.53 0.21
C ASP A 190 0.86 27.06 0.16
N TYR A 191 1.16 26.42 -0.97
CA TYR A 191 0.87 25.00 -1.14
C TYR A 191 1.91 24.11 -0.45
N ILE A 192 3.14 24.60 -0.20
CA ILE A 192 4.23 23.85 0.41
C ILE A 192 3.95 23.65 1.90
N GLU A 193 3.51 24.68 2.60
CA GLU A 193 3.07 24.57 3.99
C GLU A 193 1.82 23.69 4.09
N PHE A 194 0.89 23.81 3.14
CA PHE A 194 -0.33 23.03 3.09
C PHE A 194 -0.06 21.54 2.92
N THR A 195 0.80 21.12 1.97
CA THR A 195 1.17 19.72 1.80
C THR A 195 1.84 19.18 3.05
N ARG A 196 2.82 19.90 3.61
CA ARG A 196 3.50 19.50 4.86
C ARG A 196 2.54 19.30 6.03
N THR A 197 1.55 20.17 6.18
CA THR A 197 0.55 20.09 7.26
C THR A 197 -0.45 18.95 7.01
N LEU A 198 -0.80 18.68 5.75
CA LEU A 198 -1.74 17.61 5.38
C LEU A 198 -1.17 16.22 5.73
N PHE A 199 0.14 16.04 5.56
CA PHE A 199 0.83 14.76 5.77
C PHE A 199 1.45 14.59 7.17
N GLN A 200 1.39 15.60 8.04
CA GLN A 200 1.87 15.53 9.43
C GLN A 200 0.86 15.00 10.45
N ASN A 201 -0.33 14.56 10.01
CA ASN A 201 -1.42 14.07 10.87
C ASN A 201 -1.76 12.60 10.62
#